data_AF-A0A9Q3DDP5-F1
#
_entry.id   AF-A0A9Q3DDP5-F1
#
_cell.length_a   1.000
_cell.length_b   1.000
_cell.length_c   1.000
_cell.angle_alpha   90.00
_cell.angle_beta   90.00
_cell.angle_gamma   90.00
#
_symmetry.space_group_name_H-M   'P 1'
#
loop_
_entity.id
_entity.type
_entity.pdbx_description
1 polymer ?
#
loop_
_entity_poly.entity_id
_entity_poly.type
_entity_poly.pdbx_seq_one_letter_code
_entity_poly.pdbx_strand_id
1 'polypeptide(L)'
;MKLTDLDKDTFTQDIQQGLIGELVSKTQQTEEKVDKDAEKISSILKEAYFKQGKWVRININKTKAWWDRRILNPIVKERNRARRWMLITRSTEAYNCYQQWQQVFKAKVEELKRYHWQTFLETNRPNHAFNAF
;
A
#
# COMPACT_ATOMS: atom_id res chain seq x y z
N MET A 1 19.46 -7.42 5.20
CA MET A 1 19.43 -6.17 5.98
C MET A 1 18.30 -6.29 6.97
N LYS A 2 18.62 -6.49 8.27
CA LYS A 2 17.64 -6.71 9.34
C LYS A 2 16.79 -5.44 9.50
N LEU A 3 15.47 -5.57 9.59
CA LEU A 3 14.63 -4.49 10.10
C LEU A 3 15.14 -4.19 11.51
N THR A 4 15.69 -3.01 11.74
CA THR A 4 15.74 -2.49 13.10
C THR A 4 14.31 -2.16 13.48
N ASP A 5 13.87 -2.62 14.65
CA ASP A 5 12.51 -2.38 15.15
C ASP A 5 12.24 -0.88 15.29
N LEU A 6 10.97 -0.47 15.22
CA LEU A 6 10.58 0.93 15.45
C LEU A 6 11.04 1.32 16.85
N ASP A 7 11.78 2.43 16.95
CA ASP A 7 12.11 2.99 18.26
C ASP A 7 10.81 3.60 18.80
N LYS A 8 10.11 2.80 19.61
CA LYS A 8 8.76 3.09 20.10
C LYS A 8 8.76 4.31 21.02
N ASP A 9 9.84 4.51 21.77
CA ASP A 9 9.98 5.59 22.73
C ASP A 9 10.18 6.91 21.98
N THR A 10 11.08 6.92 21.00
CA THR A 10 11.30 8.08 20.11
C THR A 10 10.04 8.40 19.31
N PHE A 11 9.30 7.38 18.85
CA PHE A 11 8.07 7.56 18.06
C PHE A 11 6.96 8.19 18.90
N THR A 12 6.83 7.72 20.14
CA THR A 12 5.82 8.19 21.08
C THR A 12 6.11 9.62 21.53
N GLN A 13 7.39 9.96 21.73
CA GLN A 13 7.82 11.35 22.01
C GLN A 13 7.53 12.29 20.83
N ASP A 14 7.82 11.88 19.59
CA ASP A 14 7.52 12.68 18.39
C ASP A 14 6.02 12.91 18.21
N ILE A 15 5.20 11.88 18.44
CA ILE A 15 3.73 11.99 18.39
C ILE A 15 3.22 12.90 19.50
N GLN A 16 3.73 12.74 20.72
CA GLN A 16 3.34 13.59 21.85
C GLN A 16 3.68 15.05 21.56
N GLN A 17 4.90 15.34 21.09
CA GLN A 17 5.28 16.71 20.71
C GLN A 17 4.39 17.29 19.60
N GLY A 18 4.02 16.48 18.60
CA GLY A 18 3.11 16.90 17.52
C GLY A 18 1.65 17.10 17.98
N LEU A 19 1.17 16.31 18.94
CA LEU A 19 -0.19 16.41 19.48
C LEU A 19 -0.34 17.46 20.59
N ILE A 20 0.72 17.73 21.35
CA ILE A 20 0.72 18.73 22.45
C ILE A 20 0.39 20.14 21.94
N GLY A 21 0.64 20.44 20.65
CA GLY A 21 0.25 21.71 20.04
C GLY A 21 -1.23 21.84 19.68
N GLU A 22 -1.98 20.74 19.54
CA GLU A 22 -3.30 20.74 18.88
C GLU A 22 -4.46 20.34 19.82
N LEU A 23 -4.19 19.72 20.96
CA LEU A 23 -5.24 19.32 21.92
C LEU A 23 -5.87 20.47 22.73
N VAL A 24 -5.55 21.74 22.42
CA VAL A 24 -5.98 22.89 23.23
C VAL A 24 -7.38 23.41 22.86
N SER A 25 -7.95 23.12 21.70
CA SER A 25 -9.25 23.70 21.31
C SER A 25 -10.42 22.73 21.49
N LYS A 26 -10.77 22.45 22.75
CA LYS A 26 -12.08 21.91 23.14
C LYS A 26 -13.17 22.94 22.82
N THR A 27 -13.77 22.89 21.63
CA THR A 27 -15.08 23.53 21.39
C THR A 27 -15.72 23.04 20.09
N GLN A 28 -16.89 22.42 20.24
CA GLN A 28 -17.90 22.00 19.23
C GLN A 28 -17.40 21.20 18.01
N GLN A 29 -17.85 19.94 17.94
CA GLN A 29 -17.57 18.98 16.86
C GLN A 29 -18.62 19.12 15.75
N THR A 30 -18.18 19.53 14.56
CA THR A 30 -18.91 19.37 13.29
C THR A 30 -18.21 18.29 12.46
N GLU A 31 -18.90 17.62 11.54
CA GLU A 31 -18.33 16.53 10.71
C GLU A 31 -17.09 16.99 9.91
N GLU A 32 -17.12 18.21 9.35
CA GLU A 32 -15.95 18.80 8.65
C GLU A 32 -14.73 19.02 9.55
N LYS A 33 -14.94 19.20 10.86
CA LYS A 33 -13.86 19.36 11.84
C LYS A 33 -13.21 18.01 12.13
N VAL A 34 -13.99 16.93 12.17
CA VAL A 34 -13.49 15.57 12.39
C VAL A 34 -12.58 15.11 11.25
N ASP A 35 -12.96 15.38 10.00
CA ASP A 35 -12.12 15.01 8.84
C ASP A 35 -10.81 15.80 8.81
N LYS A 36 -10.86 17.11 9.10
CA LYS A 36 -9.67 17.95 9.20
C LYS A 36 -8.74 17.48 10.32
N ASP A 37 -9.29 17.14 11.48
CA ASP A 37 -8.53 16.62 12.61
C ASP A 37 -7.90 15.26 12.25
N ALA A 38 -8.63 14.39 11.56
CA ALA A 38 -8.13 13.09 11.11
C ALA A 38 -7.00 13.21 10.07
N GLU A 39 -7.11 14.14 9.12
CA GLU A 39 -6.04 14.43 8.15
C GLU A 39 -4.79 14.96 8.84
N LYS A 40 -4.96 15.84 9.83
CA LYS A 40 -3.85 16.47 10.55
C LYS A 40 -3.14 15.50 11.48
N ILE A 41 -3.88 14.68 12.24
CA ILE A 41 -3.34 13.56 13.03
C ILE A 41 -2.59 12.58 12.11
N SER A 42 -3.16 12.29 10.93
CA SER A 42 -2.51 11.44 9.94
C SER A 42 -1.21 12.05 9.42
N SER A 43 -1.09 13.38 9.32
CA SER A 43 0.15 14.06 8.96
C SER A 43 1.19 13.94 10.06
N ILE A 44 0.83 14.21 11.32
CA ILE A 44 1.74 14.10 12.47
C ILE A 44 2.30 12.68 12.60
N LEU A 45 1.43 11.67 12.46
CA LEU A 45 1.85 10.26 12.48
C LEU A 45 2.81 9.93 11.35
N LYS A 46 2.54 10.43 10.14
CA LYS A 46 3.43 10.26 9.00
C LYS A 46 4.78 10.92 9.24
N GLU A 47 4.79 12.14 9.76
CA GLU A 47 6.01 12.90 10.05
C GLU A 47 6.87 12.24 11.14
N ALA A 48 6.26 11.82 12.25
CA ALA A 48 6.95 11.05 13.30
C ALA A 48 7.56 9.75 12.74
N TYR A 49 6.83 9.07 11.86
CA TYR A 49 7.31 7.88 11.17
C TYR A 49 8.42 8.20 10.15
N PHE A 50 8.35 9.36 9.48
CA PHE A 50 9.35 9.83 8.51
C PHE A 50 10.66 10.25 9.19
N LYS A 51 10.59 10.92 10.34
CA LYS A 51 11.76 11.32 11.14
C LYS A 51 12.65 10.13 11.50
N GLN A 52 12.05 8.96 11.74
CA GLN A 52 12.78 7.72 12.00
C GLN A 52 13.39 7.07 10.75
N GLY A 53 13.33 7.72 9.59
CA GLY A 53 14.00 7.29 8.36
C GLY A 53 13.41 6.02 7.73
N LYS A 54 12.25 5.53 8.19
CA LYS A 54 11.65 4.27 7.73
C LYS A 54 10.78 4.44 6.49
N TRP A 55 11.31 5.08 5.46
CA TRP A 55 10.80 4.77 4.12
C TRP A 55 11.12 3.30 3.83
N VAL A 56 10.08 2.50 3.56
CA VAL A 56 10.27 1.43 2.57
C VAL A 56 10.51 2.18 1.27
N ARG A 57 11.77 2.59 1.02
CA ARG A 57 12.19 3.00 -0.31
C ARG A 57 11.73 1.88 -1.22
N ILE A 58 10.77 2.17 -2.09
CA ILE A 58 10.34 1.21 -3.09
C ILE A 58 11.56 1.06 -3.99
N ASN A 59 12.39 0.08 -3.66
CA ASN A 59 13.57 -0.22 -4.43
C ASN A 59 13.07 -0.71 -5.77
N ILE A 60 13.28 0.10 -6.81
CA ILE A 60 12.81 -0.18 -8.16
C ILE A 60 13.40 -1.52 -8.65
N ASN A 61 14.59 -1.89 -8.17
CA ASN A 61 15.24 -3.17 -8.44
C ASN A 61 14.63 -4.34 -7.64
N LYS A 62 13.81 -4.07 -6.61
CA LYS A 62 13.03 -5.08 -5.86
C LYS A 62 11.57 -5.11 -6.26
N THR A 63 11.04 -4.08 -6.92
CA THR A 63 9.72 -4.18 -7.54
C THR A 63 9.80 -5.17 -8.67
N LYS A 64 8.94 -6.18 -8.61
CA LYS A 64 8.88 -7.21 -9.65
C LYS A 64 8.60 -6.51 -10.97
N ALA A 65 9.37 -6.81 -12.02
CA ALA A 65 9.25 -6.13 -13.32
C ALA A 65 7.85 -6.26 -13.95
N TRP A 66 7.12 -7.33 -13.62
CA TRP A 66 5.73 -7.54 -14.02
C TRP A 66 4.70 -6.71 -13.23
N TRP A 67 5.11 -6.00 -12.18
CA TRP A 67 4.20 -5.22 -11.34
C TRP A 67 3.90 -3.85 -11.98
N ASP A 68 2.80 -3.75 -12.74
CA ASP A 68 2.29 -2.45 -13.19
C ASP A 68 1.42 -1.80 -12.10
N ARG A 69 1.92 -0.70 -11.53
CA ARG A 69 1.24 0.08 -10.50
C ARG A 69 -0.07 0.70 -10.98
N ARG A 70 -0.15 1.12 -12.25
CA ARG A 70 -1.35 1.78 -12.80
C ARG A 70 -2.51 0.80 -12.87
N ILE A 71 -2.22 -0.48 -13.10
CA ILE A 71 -3.20 -1.55 -13.19
C ILE A 71 -3.50 -2.15 -11.81
N LEU A 72 -2.48 -2.45 -11.01
CA LEU A 72 -2.67 -3.16 -9.75
C LEU A 72 -3.10 -2.26 -8.58
N ASN A 73 -2.69 -0.99 -8.53
CA ASN A 73 -3.02 -0.12 -7.40
C ASN A 73 -4.54 0.09 -7.21
N PRO A 74 -5.34 0.35 -8.27
CA PRO A 74 -6.79 0.45 -8.11
C PRO A 74 -7.42 -0.82 -7.54
N ILE A 75 -6.98 -1.99 -8.02
CA ILE A 75 -7.48 -3.30 -7.56
C ILE A 75 -7.08 -3.54 -6.10
N VAL A 76 -5.84 -3.23 -5.73
CA VAL A 76 -5.36 -3.36 -4.34
C VAL A 76 -6.12 -2.42 -3.42
N LYS A 77 -6.45 -1.20 -3.87
CA LYS A 77 -7.24 -0.23 -3.10
C LYS A 77 -8.63 -0.80 -2.78
N GLU A 78 -9.37 -1.27 -3.79
CA GLU A 78 -10.71 -1.83 -3.58
C GLU A 78 -10.68 -3.12 -2.75
N ARG A 79 -9.71 -4.00 -3.01
CA ARG A 79 -9.50 -5.20 -2.18
C ARG A 79 -9.24 -4.85 -0.72
N ASN A 80 -8.39 -3.86 -0.45
CA ASN A 80 -8.07 -3.45 0.92
C ASN A 80 -9.27 -2.77 1.59
N ARG A 81 -10.07 -2.01 0.84
CA ARG A 81 -11.35 -1.47 1.31
C ARG A 81 -12.32 -2.58 1.70
N ALA A 82 -12.52 -3.58 0.83
CA ALA A 82 -13.35 -4.75 1.11
C ALA A 82 -12.83 -5.54 2.32
N ARG A 83 -11.51 -5.70 2.46
CA ARG A 83 -10.91 -6.34 3.64
C ARG A 83 -11.20 -5.58 4.93
N ARG A 84 -11.06 -4.25 4.94
CA ARG A 84 -11.38 -3.42 6.12
C ARG A 84 -12.85 -3.57 6.47
N TRP A 85 -13.74 -3.50 5.48
CA TRP A 85 -15.16 -3.71 5.67
C TRP A 85 -15.45 -5.09 6.29
N MET A 86 -14.91 -6.16 5.72
CA MET A 86 -15.03 -7.53 6.25
C MET A 86 -14.57 -7.64 7.72
N LEU A 87 -13.46 -7.00 8.09
CA LEU A 87 -12.95 -7.04 9.46
C LEU A 87 -13.85 -6.29 10.46
N ILE A 88 -14.51 -5.22 10.01
CA ILE A 88 -15.39 -4.38 10.83
C ILE A 88 -16.76 -5.04 11.00
N THR A 89 -17.43 -5.39 9.89
CA THR A 89 -18.82 -5.90 9.94
C THR A 89 -18.90 -7.39 10.22
N ARG A 90 -17.86 -8.16 9.87
CA ARG A 90 -17.83 -9.64 10.01
C ARG A 90 -19.03 -10.35 9.36
N SER A 91 -19.65 -9.72 8.35
CA SER A 91 -20.79 -10.29 7.64
C SER A 91 -20.36 -11.16 6.46
N THR A 92 -21.24 -12.06 6.04
CA THR A 92 -21.00 -12.96 4.89
C THR A 92 -20.88 -12.17 3.59
N GLU A 93 -21.65 -11.08 3.43
CA GLU A 93 -21.57 -10.20 2.27
C GLU A 93 -20.21 -9.52 2.16
N ALA A 94 -19.68 -9.04 3.29
CA ALA A 94 -18.38 -8.38 3.33
C ALA A 94 -17.24 -9.39 3.05
N TYR A 95 -17.36 -10.63 3.54
CA TYR A 95 -16.45 -11.72 3.18
C TYR A 95 -16.49 -12.02 1.69
N ASN A 96 -17.68 -12.18 1.10
CA ASN A 96 -17.85 -12.46 -0.33
C ASN A 96 -17.28 -11.34 -1.21
N CYS A 97 -17.51 -10.08 -0.82
CA CYS A 97 -16.94 -8.91 -1.51
C CYS A 97 -15.40 -8.94 -1.48
N TYR A 98 -14.79 -9.24 -0.32
CA TYR A 98 -13.34 -9.38 -0.22
C TYR A 98 -12.82 -10.54 -1.11
N GLN A 99 -13.50 -11.69 -1.11
CA GLN A 99 -13.12 -12.83 -1.93
C GLN A 99 -13.18 -12.52 -3.43
N GLN A 100 -14.21 -11.81 -3.89
CA GLN A 100 -14.31 -11.35 -5.29
C GLN A 100 -13.11 -10.48 -5.67
N TRP A 101 -12.79 -9.45 -4.87
CA TRP A 101 -11.64 -8.60 -5.14
C TRP A 101 -10.30 -9.34 -5.05
N GLN A 102 -10.19 -10.33 -4.16
CA GLN A 102 -9.02 -11.19 -4.06
C GLN A 102 -8.85 -12.07 -5.31
N GLN A 103 -9.92 -12.59 -5.88
CA GLN A 103 -9.89 -13.35 -7.14
C GLN A 103 -9.49 -12.46 -8.31
N VAL A 104 -10.09 -11.27 -8.44
CA VAL A 104 -9.73 -10.27 -9.47
C VAL A 104 -8.25 -9.91 -9.38
N PHE A 105 -7.74 -9.66 -8.17
CA PHE A 105 -6.33 -9.38 -7.95
C PHE A 105 -5.43 -10.53 -8.40
N LYS A 106 -5.74 -11.78 -8.02
CA LYS A 106 -4.97 -12.95 -8.44
C LYS A 106 -4.95 -13.12 -9.96
N ALA A 107 -6.12 -13.02 -10.60
CA ALA A 107 -6.25 -13.15 -12.05
C ALA A 107 -5.39 -12.12 -12.78
N LYS A 108 -5.45 -10.85 -12.35
CA LYS A 108 -4.67 -9.78 -12.98
C LYS A 108 -3.17 -9.92 -12.75
N VAL A 109 -2.75 -10.40 -11.58
CA VAL A 109 -1.34 -10.71 -11.31
C VAL A 109 -0.82 -11.80 -12.25
N GLU A 110 -1.58 -12.87 -12.46
CA GLU A 110 -1.17 -13.94 -13.38
C GLU A 110 -1.13 -13.47 -14.84
N GLU A 111 -2.07 -12.63 -15.26
CA GLU A 111 -2.04 -11.97 -16.57
C GLU A 111 -0.77 -11.15 -16.77
N LEU A 112 -0.41 -10.29 -15.81
CA LEU A 112 0.78 -9.45 -15.90
C LEU A 112 2.08 -10.26 -15.88
N LYS A 113 2.14 -11.34 -15.10
CA LYS A 113 3.29 -12.26 -15.13
C LYS A 113 3.45 -12.91 -16.51
N ARG A 114 2.36 -13.42 -17.09
CA ARG A 114 2.38 -14.04 -18.42
C ARG A 114 2.80 -13.05 -19.49
N TYR A 115 2.22 -11.85 -19.48
CA TYR A 115 2.60 -10.79 -20.40
C TYR A 115 4.08 -10.45 -20.30
N HIS A 116 4.58 -10.22 -19.08
CA HIS A 116 6.00 -9.94 -18.85
C HIS A 116 6.90 -11.08 -19.36
N TRP A 117 6.51 -12.34 -19.13
CA TRP A 117 7.27 -13.49 -19.63
C TRP A 117 7.27 -13.57 -21.15
N GLN A 118 6.14 -13.34 -21.80
CA GLN A 118 6.03 -13.28 -23.27
C GLN A 118 6.91 -12.18 -23.84
N THR A 119 6.81 -10.96 -23.31
CA THR A 119 7.65 -9.83 -23.75
C THR A 119 9.13 -10.09 -23.52
N PHE A 120 9.49 -10.73 -22.39
CA PHE A 120 10.87 -11.12 -22.12
C PHE A 120 11.39 -12.11 -23.16
N LEU A 121 10.59 -13.12 -23.53
CA LEU A 121 10.95 -14.10 -24.56
C LEU A 121 11.03 -13.48 -25.96
N GLU A 122 10.16 -12.53 -26.29
CA GLU A 122 10.18 -11.81 -27.57
C GLU A 122 11.39 -10.86 -27.67
N THR A 123 11.72 -10.17 -26.59
CA THR A 123 12.84 -9.21 -26.54
C THR A 123 14.19 -9.93 -26.51
N ASN A 124 14.25 -11.12 -25.89
CA ASN A 124 15.44 -11.96 -25.84
C ASN A 124 15.39 -13.12 -26.83
N ARG A 125 14.51 -13.06 -27.84
CA ARG A 125 14.57 -13.99 -28.96
C ARG A 125 15.95 -13.78 -29.60
N PRO A 126 16.80 -14.81 -29.66
CA PRO A 126 18.06 -14.66 -30.37
C PRO A 126 17.68 -14.50 -31.84
N ASN A 127 17.95 -13.33 -32.44
CA ASN A 127 17.87 -13.12 -33.89
C ASN A 127 18.83 -14.05 -34.69
N HIS A 128 19.50 -15.00 -34.01
CA HIS A 128 20.50 -15.89 -34.58
C HIS A 128 20.32 -17.38 -34.17
N ALA A 129 19.35 -17.75 -33.33
CA ALA A 129 19.28 -19.14 -32.83
C ALA A 129 18.64 -20.15 -33.81
N PHE A 130 18.07 -19.71 -34.92
CA PHE A 130 17.39 -20.58 -35.88
C PHE A 130 17.93 -20.50 -37.32
N ASN A 131 19.09 -19.87 -37.55
CA ASN A 131 19.79 -19.92 -38.86
C ASN A 131 20.82 -21.07 -38.95
N ALA A 132 20.69 -22.08 -38.11
CA ALA A 132 21.57 -23.25 -38.10
C ALA A 132 20.77 -24.55 -38.28
N PHE A 133 19.92 -24.61 -39.31
CA PHE A 133 19.47 -25.84 -39.97
C PHE A 133 19.16 -25.52 -41.44
#